data_AF-A0A658NJ81-F1
#
_entry.id   AF-A0A658NJ81-F1
#
_cell.length_a   1.000
_cell.length_b   1.000
_cell.length_c   1.000
_cell.angle_alpha   90.00
_cell.angle_beta   90.00
_cell.angle_gamma   90.00
#
_symmetry.space_group_name_H-M   'P 1'
#
loop_
_entity.id
_entity.type
_entity.pdbx_description
1 polymer ?
#
loop_
_entity_poly.entity_id
_entity_poly.type
_entity_poly.pdbx_seq_one_letter_code
_entity_poly.pdbx_strand_id
1 'polypeptide(L)' 'THRSTHLALVAEVARAYLTLQADRELLSITEDTMRIEEESFALIEQREREGIATQLDLAQSRTSLETARANLSLYQR' A
#
# COMPACT_ATOMS: atom_id res chain seq x y z
N THR A 1 -13.98 15.25 -39.25
CA THR A 1 -12.77 14.72 -38.59
C THR A 1 -12.36 15.53 -37.37
N HIS A 2 -12.30 16.87 -37.42
CA HIS A 2 -11.92 17.73 -36.27
C HIS A 2 -12.71 17.48 -34.96
N ARG A 3 -14.02 17.24 -35.03
CA ARG A 3 -14.84 16.89 -33.87
C ARG A 3 -14.44 15.54 -33.25
N SER A 4 -14.16 14.55 -34.10
CA SER A 4 -13.77 13.21 -33.66
C SER A 4 -12.38 13.20 -33.01
N THR A 5 -11.43 13.99 -33.54
CA THR A 5 -10.09 14.14 -32.94
C THR A 5 -10.15 14.86 -31.61
N HIS A 6 -10.99 15.89 -31.47
CA HIS A 6 -11.19 16.58 -30.20
C HIS A 6 -11.82 15.67 -29.13
N LEU A 7 -12.84 14.90 -29.50
CA LEU A 7 -13.46 13.91 -28.59
C LEU A 7 -12.45 12.83 -28.16
N ALA A 8 -11.59 12.37 -29.07
CA ALA A 8 -10.56 11.38 -28.74
C ALA A 8 -9.55 11.91 -27.71
N LEU A 9 -9.11 13.16 -27.86
CA LEU A 9 -8.20 13.82 -26.91
C LEU A 9 -8.85 13.99 -25.53
N VAL A 10 -10.09 14.47 -25.47
CA VAL A 10 -10.83 14.60 -24.19
C VAL A 10 -10.97 13.24 -23.50
N ALA A 11 -11.30 12.18 -24.26
CA ALA A 11 -11.41 10.84 -23.71
C ALA A 11 -10.06 10.31 -23.20
N GLU A 12 -8.94 10.64 -23.85
CA GLU A 12 -7.60 10.26 -23.40
C GLU A 12 -7.21 10.93 -22.09
N VAL A 13 -7.43 12.25 -21.97
CA VAL A 13 -7.18 12.98 -20.74
C VAL A 13 -8.06 12.46 -19.59
N ALA A 14 -9.34 12.20 -19.86
CA ALA A 14 -10.24 11.63 -18.86
C ALA A 14 -9.78 10.26 -18.37
N ARG A 15 -9.32 9.38 -19.28
CA ARG A 15 -8.74 8.08 -18.91
C ARG A 15 -7.48 8.24 -18.07
N ALA A 16 -6.53 9.07 -18.51
CA ALA A 16 -5.29 9.31 -17.78
C ALA A 16 -5.55 9.87 -16.37
N TYR A 17 -6.53 10.77 -16.24
CA TYR A 17 -6.93 11.31 -14.94
C TYR A 17 -7.51 10.23 -14.02
N LEU A 18 -8.41 9.38 -14.51
CA LEU A 18 -9.00 8.31 -13.69
C LEU A 18 -7.96 7.28 -13.27
N THR A 19 -7.01 6.93 -14.14
CA THR A 19 -5.87 6.06 -13.79
C THR A 19 -5.04 6.69 -12.68
N LEU A 20 -4.67 7.98 -12.81
CA LEU A 20 -3.91 8.68 -11.78
C LEU A 20 -4.62 8.73 -10.43
N GLN A 21 -5.93 8.90 -10.41
CA GLN A 21 -6.69 8.89 -9.14
C GLN A 21 -6.72 7.49 -8.51
N ALA A 22 -6.92 6.44 -9.32
CA ALA A 22 -6.86 5.07 -8.82
C ALA A 22 -5.48 4.72 -8.25
N ASP A 23 -4.40 5.13 -8.91
CA ASP A 23 -3.03 4.90 -8.42
C ASP A 23 -2.77 5.62 -7.09
N ARG A 24 -3.30 6.84 -6.91
CA ARG A 24 -3.20 7.58 -5.64
C ARG A 24 -3.98 6.93 -4.52
N GLU A 25 -5.18 6.43 -4.79
CA GLU A 25 -5.98 5.70 -3.80
C GLU A 25 -5.28 4.39 -3.39
N LEU A 26 -4.71 3.65 -4.35
CA LEU A 26 -3.93 2.44 -4.07
C LEU A 26 -2.68 2.74 -3.23
N LEU A 27 -1.97 3.83 -3.53
CA LEU A 27 -0.83 4.27 -2.72
C LEU A 27 -1.27 4.57 -1.29
N SER A 28 -2.32 5.37 -1.10
CA SER A 28 -2.84 5.73 0.23
C SER A 28 -3.23 4.50 1.05
N ILE A 29 -3.95 3.54 0.47
CA ILE A 29 -4.36 2.31 1.15
C ILE A 29 -3.13 1.46 1.52
N THR A 30 -2.12 1.43 0.65
CA THR A 30 -0.90 0.66 0.91
C THR A 30 -0.05 1.30 2.01
N GLU A 31 0.02 2.62 2.07
CA GLU A 31 0.66 3.36 3.17
C GLU A 31 -0.03 3.09 4.51
N ASP A 32 -1.37 3.10 4.54
CA ASP A 32 -2.13 2.75 5.74
C ASP A 32 -1.89 1.30 6.17
N THR A 33 -1.82 0.36 5.22
CA THR A 33 -1.51 -1.04 5.49
C THR A 33 -0.11 -1.20 6.09
N MET A 34 0.89 -0.52 5.53
CA MET A 34 2.26 -0.51 6.06
C MET A 34 2.29 -0.03 7.51
N ARG A 35 1.60 1.07 7.81
CA ARG A 35 1.52 1.62 9.16
C ARG A 35 0.86 0.66 10.16
N ILE A 36 -0.22 -0.01 9.76
CA ILE A 36 -0.90 -1.01 10.61
C ILE A 36 0.03 -2.19 10.93
N GLU A 37 0.78 -2.67 9.95
CA GLU A 37 1.74 -3.77 10.14
C GLU A 37 2.93 -3.34 11.02
N GLU A 38 3.40 -2.10 10.90
CA GLU A 38 4.42 -1.53 11.80
C GLU A 38 3.93 -1.47 13.25
N GLU A 39 2.72 -0.94 13.48
CA GLU A 39 2.10 -0.87 14.80
C GLU A 39 1.89 -2.28 15.40
N SER A 40 1.44 -3.24 14.58
CA SER A 40 1.22 -4.62 14.99
C SER A 40 2.52 -5.34 15.35
N PHE A 41 3.56 -5.16 14.53
CA PHE A 41 4.90 -5.69 14.82
C PHE A 41 5.44 -5.14 16.14
N ALA A 42 5.35 -3.81 16.35
CA ALA A 42 5.83 -3.17 17.57
C ALA A 42 5.09 -3.68 18.83
N LEU A 43 3.77 -3.88 18.73
CA LEU A 43 2.98 -4.46 19.82
C LEU A 43 3.40 -5.90 20.16
N ILE A 44 3.64 -6.73 19.13
CA ILE A 44 4.06 -8.12 19.32
C ILE A 44 5.47 -8.18 19.89
N GLU A 45 6.38 -7.33 19.42
CA GLU A 45 7.73 -7.20 19.97
C GLU A 45 7.69 -6.83 21.46
N GLN A 46 6.83 -5.88 21.85
CA GLN A 46 6.66 -5.55 23.26
C GLN A 46 6.15 -6.75 24.07
N ARG A 47 5.12 -7.46 23.56
CA ARG A 47 4.56 -8.64 24.25
C ARG A 47 5.55 -9.78 24.36
N GLU A 48 6.43 -9.96 23.38
CA GLU A 48 7.49 -10.98 23.42
C GLU A 48 8.51 -10.63 24.50
N ARG A 49 8.94 -9.36 24.59
CA ARG A 49 9.82 -8.87 25.67
C ARG A 49 9.22 -9.05 27.06
N GLU A 50 7.90 -8.95 27.18
CA GLU A 50 7.16 -9.18 28.44
C GLU A 50 6.89 -10.68 28.70
N GLY A 51 7.31 -11.58 27.80
CA GLY A 51 7.11 -13.03 27.90
C GLY A 51 5.68 -13.49 27.64
N ILE A 52 4.83 -12.63 27.08
CA ILE A 52 3.42 -12.89 26.77
C ILE A 52 3.27 -13.51 25.38
N ALA A 53 4.05 -13.02 24.41
CA ALA A 53 4.09 -13.56 23.04
C ALA A 53 5.32 -14.44 22.83
N THR A 54 5.26 -15.29 21.82
CA THR A 54 6.36 -16.21 21.47
C THR A 54 7.26 -15.62 20.40
N GLN A 55 8.47 -16.18 20.25
CA GLN A 55 9.35 -15.85 19.12
C GLN A 55 8.73 -16.21 17.76
N LEU A 56 7.83 -17.19 17.72
CA LEU A 56 7.09 -17.53 16.50
C LEU A 56 6.14 -16.39 16.12
N ASP A 57 5.40 -15.83 17.08
CA ASP A 57 4.51 -14.69 16.85
C ASP A 57 5.29 -13.48 16.32
N LEU A 58 6.48 -13.22 16.89
CA LEU A 58 7.38 -12.15 16.44
C LEU A 58 7.91 -12.39 15.02
N ALA A 59 8.27 -13.63 14.68
CA ALA A 59 8.73 -13.97 13.33
C ALA A 59 7.62 -13.86 12.29
N GLN A 60 6.39 -14.25 12.65
CA GLN A 60 5.22 -14.10 11.80
C GLN A 60 4.88 -12.64 11.55
N SER A 61 4.84 -11.80 12.59
CA SER A 61 4.55 -10.37 12.43
C SER A 61 5.62 -9.63 11.62
N ARG A 62 6.90 -10.01 11.78
CA ARG A 62 7.99 -9.50 10.93
C ARG A 62 7.77 -9.84 9.47
N THR A 63 7.30 -11.05 9.17
CA THR A 63 7.02 -11.47 7.79
C THR A 63 5.89 -10.64 7.16
N SER A 64 4.83 -10.36 7.92
CA SER A 64 3.74 -9.48 7.48
C SER A 64 4.22 -8.06 7.21
N LEU A 65 5.04 -7.50 8.10
CA LEU A 65 5.66 -6.17 7.92
C LEU A 65 6.52 -6.09 6.66
N GLU A 66 7.38 -7.08 6.40
CA GLU A 66 8.20 -7.09 5.18
C GLU A 66 7.34 -7.27 3.92
N THR A 67 6.22 -8.00 4.01
CA THR A 67 5.26 -8.12 2.90
C THR A 67 4.60 -6.77 2.59
N ALA A 68 4.15 -6.03 3.62
CA ALA A 68 3.59 -4.70 3.42
C ALA A 68 4.61 -3.71 2.86
N ARG A 69 5.87 -3.79 3.32
CA ARG A 69 6.97 -2.97 2.78
C ARG A 69 7.23 -3.26 1.30
N ALA A 70 7.22 -4.53 0.91
CA ALA A 70 7.35 -4.92 -0.50
C ALA A 70 6.18 -4.37 -1.33
N ASN A 71 4.94 -4.47 -0.83
CA ASN A 71 3.76 -3.92 -1.51
C ASN A 71 3.85 -2.41 -1.69
N LEU A 72 4.25 -1.66 -0.65
CA LEU A 72 4.42 -0.21 -0.74
C LEU A 72 5.43 0.19 -1.82
N SER A 73 6.53 -0.55 -1.95
CA SER A 73 7.55 -0.28 -2.97
C SER A 73 7.05 -0.43 -4.42
N LEU A 74 5.96 -1.17 -4.64
CA LEU A 74 5.34 -1.32 -5.97
C LEU A 74 4.59 -0.06 -6.41
N TYR A 75 4.05 0.72 -5.46
CA TYR A 75 3.22 1.90 -5.73
C TYR A 75 3.99 3.23 -5.61
N GLN A 76 5.20 3.22 -5.06
CA GLN A 76 6.08 4.40 -4.95
C GLN A 76 7.03 4.58 -6.15
N ARG A 77 6.98 3.70 -7.16
CA ARG A 77 7.89 3.71 -8.32
C ARG A 77 7.41 4.59 -9.46
#